data_AF-A0A1V6BIL2-F1
#
_entry.id   AF-A0A1V6BIL2-F1
#
_cell.length_a   1.000
_cell.length_b   1.000
_cell.length_c   1.000
_cell.angle_alpha   90.00
_cell.angle_beta   90.00
_cell.angle_gamma   90.00
#
_symmetry.space_group_name_H-M   'P 1'
#
loop_
_entity.id
_entity.type
_entity.pdbx_description
1 polymer ?
#
loop_
_entity_poly.entity_id
_entity_poly.type
_entity_poly.pdbx_seq_one_letter_code
_entity_poly.pdbx_strand_id
1 'polypeptide(L)'
;MNHLKPSNKELEFLTLAYNRFYDLYDEVMEDSFWIKSEWDRFSKIKQAFDIYNEVLDYEPLKHAIENLKTARPPMESEIGSELFKFVRNVLSHFPYFQSWNSVWIKKSIINWNKEGLTIDKFLKKYEGHEPVKFRFWEGQKKRMTYLNICFPEQYIIDTNICLKDIISEKEGVMFSFILMRKIMDTQVFELKQK
;
A
#
# COMPACT_ATOMS: atom_id res chain seq x y z
N MET A 1 -17.59 17.11 -24.19
CA MET A 1 -17.67 15.79 -24.84
C MET A 1 -17.18 14.76 -23.85
N ASN A 2 -18.03 13.83 -23.40
CA ASN A 2 -17.59 12.72 -22.57
C ASN A 2 -16.79 11.75 -23.44
N HIS A 3 -15.46 11.79 -23.35
CA HIS A 3 -14.63 10.74 -23.94
C HIS A 3 -14.96 9.43 -23.22
N LEU A 4 -15.46 8.44 -23.97
CA LEU A 4 -15.67 7.09 -23.46
C LEU A 4 -14.33 6.55 -22.95
N LYS A 5 -14.26 6.27 -21.64
CA LYS A 5 -13.12 5.61 -21.01
C LYS A 5 -13.35 4.09 -20.92
N PRO A 6 -12.27 3.30 -20.96
CA PRO A 6 -10.90 3.69 -21.32
C PRO A 6 -10.74 3.94 -22.83
N SER A 7 -9.83 4.85 -23.19
CA SER A 7 -9.25 4.94 -24.53
C SER A 7 -8.33 3.74 -24.82
N ASN A 8 -7.95 3.52 -26.08
CA ASN A 8 -7.08 2.40 -26.45
C ASN A 8 -5.73 2.39 -25.68
N LYS A 9 -5.12 3.57 -25.46
CA LYS A 9 -3.87 3.68 -24.71
C LYS A 9 -4.06 3.36 -23.23
N GLU A 10 -5.15 3.86 -22.64
CA GLU A 10 -5.50 3.53 -21.25
C GLU A 10 -5.79 2.03 -21.10
N LEU A 11 -6.51 1.43 -22.05
CA LEU A 11 -6.81 0.00 -22.05
C LEU A 11 -5.53 -0.86 -22.11
N GLU A 12 -4.59 -0.50 -22.99
CA GLU A 12 -3.30 -1.18 -23.10
C GLU A 12 -2.50 -1.09 -21.80
N PHE A 13 -2.36 0.12 -21.24
CA PHE A 13 -1.69 0.34 -19.96
C PHE A 13 -2.37 -0.45 -18.82
N LEU A 14 -3.69 -0.33 -18.69
CA LEU A 14 -4.45 -1.01 -17.63
C LEU A 14 -4.34 -2.52 -17.75
N THR A 15 -4.36 -3.08 -18.97
CA THR A 15 -4.18 -4.52 -19.19
C THR A 15 -2.83 -4.99 -18.66
N LEU A 16 -1.75 -4.29 -19.01
CA LEU A 16 -0.40 -4.63 -18.53
C LEU A 16 -0.28 -4.50 -17.00
N ALA A 17 -0.79 -3.39 -16.45
CA ALA A 17 -0.72 -3.11 -15.02
C ALA A 17 -1.52 -4.11 -14.20
N TYR A 18 -2.75 -4.43 -14.61
CA TYR A 18 -3.63 -5.36 -13.89
C TYR A 18 -3.10 -6.78 -13.92
N ASN A 19 -2.66 -7.26 -15.10
CA ASN A 19 -2.09 -8.60 -15.21
C ASN A 19 -0.87 -8.76 -14.30
N ARG A 20 0.08 -7.81 -14.38
CA ARG A 20 1.28 -7.89 -13.55
C ARG A 20 0.98 -7.74 -12.06
N PHE A 21 0.04 -6.87 -11.70
CA PHE A 21 -0.38 -6.75 -10.31
C PHE A 21 -1.01 -8.04 -9.78
N TYR A 22 -1.90 -8.68 -10.54
CA TYR A 22 -2.54 -9.92 -10.10
C TYR A 22 -1.55 -11.09 -10.01
N ASP A 23 -0.58 -11.19 -10.92
CA ASP A 23 0.50 -12.17 -10.80
C ASP A 23 1.28 -11.99 -9.49
N LEU A 24 1.65 -10.75 -9.17
CA LEU A 24 2.37 -10.42 -7.92
C LEU A 24 1.49 -10.66 -6.70
N TYR A 25 0.19 -10.37 -6.79
CA TYR A 25 -0.76 -10.61 -5.71
C TYR A 25 -0.86 -12.09 -5.38
N ASP A 26 -1.11 -12.92 -6.39
CA ASP A 26 -1.26 -14.35 -6.19
C ASP A 26 0.06 -14.94 -5.65
N GLU A 27 1.21 -14.48 -6.16
CA GLU A 27 2.51 -14.89 -5.62
C GLU A 27 2.67 -14.52 -4.13
N VAL A 28 2.39 -13.28 -3.73
CA VAL A 28 2.54 -12.80 -2.34
C VAL A 28 1.62 -13.53 -1.36
N MET A 29 0.44 -13.94 -1.82
CA MET A 29 -0.52 -14.68 -0.97
C MET A 29 -0.09 -16.12 -0.71
N GLU A 30 0.80 -16.69 -1.50
CA GLU A 30 1.33 -18.03 -1.30
C GLU A 30 2.37 -18.11 -0.17
N ASP A 31 2.33 -19.18 0.62
CA ASP A 31 3.30 -19.36 1.72
C ASP A 31 4.74 -19.53 1.17
N SER A 32 4.89 -20.02 -0.07
CA SER A 32 6.17 -20.19 -0.77
C SER A 32 6.85 -18.87 -1.15
N PHE A 33 6.13 -17.75 -1.15
CA PHE A 33 6.75 -16.43 -1.35
C PHE A 33 7.60 -16.02 -0.15
N TRP A 34 7.16 -16.37 1.05
CA TRP A 34 7.80 -15.94 2.29
C TRP A 34 9.10 -16.70 2.60
N ILE A 35 9.41 -17.76 1.87
CA ILE A 35 10.70 -18.47 1.94
C ILE A 35 11.75 -17.92 0.96
N LYS A 36 11.38 -16.97 0.09
CA LYS A 36 12.32 -16.34 -0.86
C LYS A 36 13.29 -15.43 -0.12
N SER A 37 14.37 -15.02 -0.80
CA SER A 37 15.31 -14.06 -0.23
C SER A 37 14.62 -12.73 0.11
N GLU A 38 15.13 -11.99 1.10
CA GLU A 38 14.55 -10.70 1.46
C GLU A 38 14.50 -9.73 0.28
N TRP A 39 15.52 -9.76 -0.58
CA TRP A 39 15.61 -8.94 -1.77
C TRP A 39 14.56 -9.33 -2.83
N ASP A 40 14.35 -10.62 -3.06
CA ASP A 40 13.33 -11.09 -4.00
C ASP A 40 11.93 -10.69 -3.54
N ARG A 41 11.66 -10.81 -2.23
CA ARG A 41 10.38 -10.38 -1.67
C ARG A 41 10.23 -8.87 -1.82
N PHE A 42 11.21 -8.10 -1.36
CA PHE A 42 11.17 -6.65 -1.34
C PHE A 42 11.04 -6.04 -2.75
N SER A 43 11.80 -6.56 -3.73
CA SER A 43 11.72 -6.09 -5.12
C SER A 43 10.34 -6.31 -5.74
N LYS A 44 9.71 -7.46 -5.49
CA LYS A 44 8.35 -7.77 -5.97
C LYS A 44 7.27 -6.98 -5.26
N ILE A 45 7.39 -6.82 -3.94
CA ILE A 45 6.50 -5.96 -3.15
C ILE A 45 6.57 -4.54 -3.69
N LYS A 46 7.77 -3.97 -3.82
CA LYS A 46 7.98 -2.63 -4.35
C LYS A 46 7.38 -2.48 -5.75
N GLN A 47 7.59 -3.46 -6.63
CA GLN A 47 7.01 -3.45 -7.97
C GLN A 47 5.48 -3.36 -7.94
N ALA A 48 4.81 -4.11 -7.05
CA ALA A 48 3.36 -4.04 -6.93
C ALA A 48 2.88 -2.67 -6.41
N PHE A 49 3.57 -2.09 -5.42
CA PHE A 49 3.28 -0.74 -4.93
C PHE A 49 3.49 0.32 -6.02
N ASP A 50 4.53 0.20 -6.84
CA ASP A 50 4.82 1.10 -7.95
C ASP A 50 3.74 0.98 -9.05
N ILE A 51 3.37 -0.24 -9.46
CA ILE A 51 2.28 -0.47 -10.42
C ILE A 51 0.97 0.12 -9.91
N TYR A 52 0.62 -0.16 -8.65
CA TYR A 52 -0.59 0.37 -8.07
C TYR A 52 -0.56 1.90 -8.00
N ASN A 53 0.59 2.52 -7.76
CA ASN A 53 0.74 3.97 -7.79
C ASN A 53 0.37 4.56 -9.17
N GLU A 54 0.87 3.96 -10.26
CA GLU A 54 0.56 4.40 -11.62
C GLU A 54 -0.94 4.21 -11.94
N VAL A 55 -1.52 3.08 -11.52
CA VAL A 55 -2.94 2.80 -11.74
C VAL A 55 -3.85 3.80 -11.02
N LEU A 56 -3.43 4.34 -9.87
CA LEU A 56 -4.20 5.35 -9.13
C LEU A 56 -4.38 6.68 -9.88
N ASP A 57 -3.57 6.95 -10.91
CA ASP A 57 -3.74 8.14 -11.74
C ASP A 57 -4.85 7.99 -12.79
N TYR A 58 -5.35 6.77 -13.00
CA TYR A 58 -6.53 6.52 -13.81
C TYR A 58 -7.78 7.06 -13.12
N GLU A 59 -8.36 8.12 -13.68
CA GLU A 59 -9.41 8.90 -13.01
C GLU A 59 -10.70 8.12 -12.67
N PRO A 60 -11.20 7.15 -13.47
CA PRO A 60 -12.34 6.32 -13.05
C PRO A 60 -12.09 5.55 -11.75
N LEU A 61 -10.84 5.15 -11.50
CA LEU A 61 -10.49 4.49 -10.23
C LEU A 61 -10.55 5.46 -9.04
N LYS A 62 -10.31 6.75 -9.25
CA LYS A 62 -10.42 7.76 -8.18
C LYS A 62 -11.86 7.83 -7.65
N HIS A 63 -12.85 7.78 -8.54
CA HIS A 63 -14.27 7.73 -8.15
C HIS A 63 -14.62 6.45 -7.38
N ALA A 64 -14.11 5.30 -7.82
CA ALA A 64 -14.31 4.03 -7.10
C ALA A 64 -13.75 4.09 -5.67
N ILE A 65 -12.58 4.71 -5.48
CA ILE A 65 -11.95 4.87 -4.16
C ILE A 65 -12.76 5.80 -3.27
N GLU A 66 -13.31 6.90 -3.80
CA GLU A 66 -14.18 7.80 -3.04
C GLU A 66 -15.44 7.09 -2.56
N ASN A 67 -16.07 6.29 -3.42
CA ASN A 67 -17.24 5.48 -3.06
C ASN A 67 -16.91 4.39 -2.02
N LEU A 68 -15.73 3.77 -2.09
CA LEU A 68 -15.29 2.79 -1.09
C LEU A 68 -15.00 3.41 0.28
N LYS A 69 -14.58 4.68 0.33
CA LYS A 69 -14.31 5.39 1.59
C LYS A 69 -15.58 5.66 2.38
N THR A 70 -16.71 5.91 1.71
CA THR A 70 -18.00 6.18 2.36
C THR A 70 -18.72 4.92 2.84
N ALA A 71 -18.38 3.74 2.28
CA ALA A 71 -19.04 2.47 2.58
C ALA A 71 -18.41 1.66 3.75
N ARG A 72 -17.23 2.04 4.25
CA ARG A 72 -16.49 1.30 5.29
C ARG A 72 -16.62 1.93 6.68
N PRO A 73 -16.42 1.18 7.78
CA PRO A 73 -16.31 1.75 9.12
C PRO A 73 -15.21 2.85 9.14
N PRO A 74 -15.48 4.03 9.73
CA PRO A 74 -14.63 5.22 9.56
C PRO A 74 -13.16 5.01 9.94
N MET A 75 -12.92 4.33 11.08
CA MET A 75 -11.58 4.23 11.68
C MET A 75 -10.65 3.28 10.93
N GLU A 76 -11.14 2.13 10.48
CA GLU A 76 -10.35 1.17 9.67
C GLU A 76 -10.07 1.71 8.26
N SER A 77 -11.02 2.46 7.70
CA SER A 77 -10.89 3.08 6.38
C SER A 77 -9.83 4.19 6.39
N GLU A 78 -9.84 5.04 7.42
CA GLU A 78 -8.94 6.17 7.54
C GLU A 78 -7.49 5.73 7.79
N ILE A 79 -7.25 4.93 8.85
CA ILE A 79 -5.89 4.49 9.21
C ILE A 79 -5.32 3.61 8.10
N GLY A 80 -6.11 2.69 7.54
CA GLY A 80 -5.66 1.83 6.44
C GLY A 80 -5.29 2.64 5.20
N SER A 81 -6.09 3.63 4.82
CA SER A 81 -5.80 4.49 3.67
C SER A 81 -4.58 5.38 3.88
N GLU A 82 -4.39 5.94 5.06
CA GLU A 82 -3.26 6.81 5.36
C GLU A 82 -1.96 6.03 5.52
N LEU A 83 -1.99 4.89 6.22
CA LEU A 83 -0.86 3.97 6.34
C LEU A 83 -0.43 3.47 4.97
N PHE A 84 -1.37 3.05 4.14
CA PHE A 84 -1.08 2.61 2.78
C PHE A 84 -0.33 3.69 1.99
N LYS A 85 -0.86 4.92 2.03
CA LYS A 85 -0.25 6.07 1.37
C LYS A 85 1.15 6.35 1.94
N PHE A 86 1.33 6.25 3.25
CA PHE A 86 2.63 6.36 3.92
C PHE A 86 3.62 5.32 3.40
N VAL A 87 3.30 4.01 3.48
CA VAL A 87 4.18 2.92 3.03
C VAL A 87 4.59 3.11 1.57
N ARG A 88 3.62 3.37 0.69
CA ARG A 88 3.89 3.62 -0.73
C ARG A 88 4.87 4.78 -0.94
N ASN A 89 4.68 5.89 -0.23
CA ASN A 89 5.56 7.06 -0.36
C ASN A 89 6.96 6.75 0.19
N VAL A 90 7.07 6.00 1.29
CA VAL A 90 8.36 5.56 1.84
C VAL A 90 9.09 4.70 0.79
N LEU A 91 8.46 3.68 0.23
CA LEU A 91 9.10 2.80 -0.75
C LEU A 91 9.48 3.53 -2.05
N SER A 92 8.68 4.50 -2.49
CA SER A 92 8.91 5.25 -3.71
C SER A 92 10.03 6.30 -3.56
N HIS A 93 10.04 7.04 -2.44
CA HIS A 93 11.00 8.14 -2.23
C HIS A 93 12.32 7.71 -1.59
N PHE A 94 12.39 6.48 -1.07
CA PHE A 94 13.58 5.93 -0.42
C PHE A 94 14.06 4.64 -1.13
N PRO A 95 14.46 4.71 -2.43
CA PRO A 95 14.70 3.53 -3.27
C PRO A 95 16.05 2.83 -3.01
N TYR A 96 16.78 3.21 -1.96
CA TYR A 96 18.12 2.73 -1.64
C TYR A 96 18.15 1.51 -0.72
N PHE A 97 16.99 1.09 -0.20
CA PHE A 97 16.86 -0.09 0.64
C PHE A 97 16.71 -1.37 -0.21
N GLN A 98 17.10 -2.51 0.38
CA GLN A 98 17.08 -3.81 -0.29
C GLN A 98 16.16 -4.83 0.37
N SER A 99 15.70 -4.56 1.60
CA SER A 99 14.72 -5.38 2.30
C SER A 99 13.78 -4.53 3.16
N TRP A 100 12.57 -5.03 3.42
CA TRP A 100 11.57 -4.34 4.25
C TRP A 100 12.13 -3.96 5.62
N ASN A 101 12.85 -4.87 6.25
CA ASN A 101 13.42 -4.70 7.58
C ASN A 101 14.60 -3.73 7.62
N SER A 102 15.20 -3.41 6.48
CA SER A 102 16.27 -2.40 6.36
C SER A 102 15.74 -0.98 6.17
N VAL A 103 14.46 -0.80 5.84
CA VAL A 103 13.87 0.51 5.56
C VAL A 103 13.78 1.33 6.85
N TRP A 104 14.46 2.47 6.86
CA TRP A 104 14.36 3.48 7.90
C TRP A 104 14.22 4.87 7.29
N ILE A 105 13.57 5.76 8.04
CA ILE A 105 13.40 7.16 7.69
C ILE A 105 13.66 8.02 8.93
N LYS A 106 14.05 9.27 8.75
CA LYS A 106 14.18 10.25 9.83
C LYS A 106 13.66 11.61 9.37
N LYS A 107 13.20 12.42 10.32
CA LYS A 107 12.54 13.73 10.04
C LYS A 107 13.38 14.64 9.15
N SER A 108 14.69 14.67 9.33
CA SER A 108 15.61 15.49 8.51
C SER A 108 15.66 15.05 7.04
N ILE A 109 15.65 13.74 6.77
CA ILE A 109 15.63 13.25 5.38
C ILE A 109 14.22 13.36 4.81
N ILE A 110 13.17 13.07 5.57
CA ILE A 110 11.78 13.17 5.07
C ILE A 110 11.47 14.58 4.56
N ASN A 111 12.00 15.60 5.26
CA ASN A 111 11.73 17.00 4.97
C ASN A 111 12.85 17.71 4.19
N TRP A 112 13.77 16.96 3.56
CA TRP A 112 14.95 17.53 2.87
C TRP A 112 14.61 18.59 1.82
N ASN A 113 13.50 18.41 1.10
CA ASN A 113 13.02 19.33 0.07
C ASN A 113 11.93 20.26 0.61
N LYS A 114 10.92 19.70 1.30
CA LYS A 114 9.76 20.45 1.78
C LYS A 114 9.10 19.75 2.96
N GLU A 115 8.76 20.53 3.99
CA GLU A 115 7.96 20.07 5.13
C GLU A 115 6.47 19.86 4.81
N GLY A 116 5.80 19.01 5.60
CA GLY A 116 4.35 18.81 5.49
C GLY A 116 3.91 18.00 4.26
N LEU A 117 4.83 17.23 3.67
CA LEU A 117 4.50 16.22 2.66
C LEU A 117 3.91 14.95 3.29
N THR A 118 3.52 13.98 2.46
CA THR A 118 2.74 12.80 2.88
C THR A 118 3.32 12.06 4.09
N ILE A 119 4.62 11.76 4.07
CA ILE A 119 5.28 10.98 5.12
C ILE A 119 5.35 11.81 6.42
N ASP A 120 5.71 13.09 6.31
CA ASP A 120 5.78 14.02 7.45
C ASP A 120 4.41 14.21 8.12
N LYS A 121 3.35 14.37 7.32
CA LYS A 121 1.96 14.48 7.81
C LYS A 121 1.50 13.24 8.55
N PHE A 122 1.81 12.06 8.03
CA PHE A 122 1.45 10.79 8.68
C PHE A 122 2.13 10.68 10.05
N LEU A 123 3.44 10.90 10.11
CA LEU A 123 4.19 10.77 11.36
C LEU A 123 3.77 11.83 12.41
N LYS A 124 3.54 13.09 12.00
CA LYS A 124 3.00 14.13 12.90
C LYS A 124 1.61 13.82 13.42
N LYS A 125 0.76 13.19 12.60
CA LYS A 125 -0.62 12.88 12.99
C LYS A 125 -0.70 11.73 13.99
N TYR A 126 0.19 10.74 13.88
CA TYR A 126 0.11 9.50 14.65
C TYR A 126 1.22 9.33 15.70
N GLU A 127 2.12 10.29 15.87
CA GLU A 127 3.12 10.21 16.96
C GLU A 127 2.44 10.05 18.32
N GLY A 128 2.95 9.13 19.14
CA GLY A 128 2.40 8.83 20.47
C GLY A 128 1.03 8.13 20.47
N HIS A 129 0.49 7.75 19.32
CA HIS A 129 -0.76 6.98 19.26
C HIS A 129 -0.56 5.53 19.72
N GLU A 130 -1.59 4.99 20.38
CA GLU A 130 -1.64 3.58 20.74
C GLU A 130 -1.64 2.66 19.50
N PRO A 131 -1.02 1.46 19.60
CA PRO A 131 -1.03 0.51 18.50
C PRO A 131 -2.44 0.10 18.08
N VAL A 132 -2.65 -0.01 16.77
CA VAL A 132 -3.94 -0.39 16.19
C VAL A 132 -3.86 -1.82 15.70
N LYS A 133 -4.79 -2.65 16.17
CA LYS A 133 -4.88 -4.06 15.82
C LYS A 133 -5.90 -4.27 14.72
N PHE A 134 -5.46 -4.89 13.63
CA PHE A 134 -6.31 -5.34 12.53
C PHE A 134 -6.34 -6.85 12.47
N ARG A 135 -7.40 -7.39 11.87
CA ARG A 135 -7.48 -8.80 11.53
C ARG A 135 -8.16 -8.98 10.19
N PHE A 136 -7.73 -9.97 9.42
CA PHE A 136 -8.36 -10.31 8.16
C PHE A 136 -8.41 -11.82 7.96
N TRP A 137 -9.41 -12.27 7.20
CA TRP A 137 -9.63 -13.69 6.89
C TRP A 137 -8.92 -14.05 5.59
N GLU A 138 -8.01 -15.02 5.64
CA GLU A 138 -7.39 -15.64 4.47
C GLU A 138 -8.29 -16.77 3.95
N GLY A 139 -9.20 -16.45 3.02
CA GLY A 139 -10.24 -17.38 2.56
C GLY A 139 -9.70 -18.72 2.04
N GLN A 140 -8.62 -18.71 1.27
CA GLN A 140 -8.01 -19.92 0.72
C GLN A 140 -7.39 -20.81 1.81
N LYS A 141 -6.76 -20.20 2.82
CA LYS A 141 -6.08 -20.92 3.92
C LYS A 141 -6.98 -21.18 5.12
N LYS A 142 -8.21 -20.64 5.10
CA LYS A 142 -9.21 -20.74 6.17
C LYS A 142 -8.65 -20.36 7.55
N ARG A 143 -7.88 -19.26 7.62
CA ARG A 143 -7.29 -18.77 8.87
C ARG A 143 -7.47 -17.26 9.05
N MET A 144 -7.50 -16.84 10.32
CA MET A 144 -7.45 -15.43 10.69
C MET A 144 -5.99 -15.00 10.86
N THR A 145 -5.64 -13.88 10.23
CA THR A 145 -4.33 -13.25 10.39
C THR A 145 -4.49 -11.91 11.09
N TYR A 146 -3.55 -11.65 11.99
CA TYR A 146 -3.56 -10.49 12.88
C TYR A 146 -2.41 -9.57 12.51
N LEU A 147 -2.71 -8.28 12.37
CA LEU A 147 -1.74 -7.25 12.07
C LEU A 147 -1.74 -6.24 13.21
N ASN A 148 -0.56 -5.86 13.65
CA ASN A 148 -0.40 -4.73 14.56
C ASN A 148 0.27 -3.59 13.81
N ILE A 149 -0.31 -2.39 13.92
CA ILE A 149 0.29 -1.16 13.41
C ILE A 149 0.69 -0.33 14.61
N CYS A 150 1.98 -0.10 14.75
CA CYS A 150 2.53 0.74 15.81
C CYS A 150 2.93 2.10 15.24
N PHE A 151 3.06 3.08 16.13
CA PHE A 151 3.49 4.42 15.77
C PHE A 151 4.69 4.81 16.64
N PRO A 152 5.58 5.69 16.13
CA PRO A 152 6.69 6.16 16.94
C PRO A 152 6.16 6.92 18.16
N GLU A 153 6.79 6.70 19.32
CA GLU A 153 6.46 7.46 20.54
C GLU A 153 6.67 8.96 20.34
N GLN A 154 7.71 9.34 19.59
CA GLN A 154 8.05 10.72 19.27
C GLN A 154 8.59 10.86 17.85
N TYR A 155 8.24 11.95 17.17
CA TYR A 155 8.79 12.30 15.85
C TYR A 155 9.80 13.45 15.93
N ILE A 156 11.00 13.12 16.43
CA ILE A 156 12.14 14.05 16.61
C ILE A 156 13.18 13.95 15.47
N ILE A 157 14.09 14.93 15.40
CA ILE A 157 14.95 15.16 14.21
C ILE A 157 15.92 14.01 13.91
N ASP A 158 16.53 13.44 14.94
CA ASP A 158 17.66 12.50 14.83
C ASP A 158 17.33 11.05 15.20
N THR A 159 16.05 10.71 15.26
CA THR A 159 15.61 9.33 15.51
C THR A 159 15.26 8.64 14.20
N ASN A 160 15.86 7.46 14.00
CA ASN A 160 15.47 6.58 12.92
C ASN A 160 14.15 5.91 13.27
N ILE A 161 13.20 5.96 12.35
CA ILE A 161 11.93 5.28 12.40
C ILE A 161 12.01 4.14 11.39
N CYS A 162 12.00 2.89 11.86
CA CYS A 162 12.07 1.74 10.96
C CYS A 162 10.66 1.33 10.51
N LEU A 163 10.51 0.98 9.23
CA LEU A 163 9.23 0.55 8.68
C LEU A 163 8.70 -0.71 9.38
N LYS A 164 9.60 -1.66 9.68
CA LYS A 164 9.27 -2.90 10.39
C LYS A 164 8.69 -2.69 11.79
N ASP A 165 9.03 -1.56 12.43
CA ASP A 165 8.55 -1.24 13.77
C ASP A 165 7.14 -0.63 13.70
N ILE A 166 6.76 -0.02 12.57
CA ILE A 166 5.40 0.48 12.30
C ILE A 166 4.50 -0.68 11.84
N ILE A 167 5.00 -1.52 10.93
CA ILE A 167 4.20 -2.55 10.27
C ILE A 167 5.10 -3.72 9.84
N SER A 168 4.72 -4.95 10.20
CA SER A 168 5.48 -6.15 9.83
C SER A 168 5.49 -6.34 8.31
N GLU A 169 6.57 -6.94 7.78
CA GLU A 169 6.67 -7.24 6.35
C GLU A 169 5.49 -8.12 5.91
N LYS A 170 5.35 -9.31 6.51
CA LYS A 170 4.40 -10.32 6.03
C LYS A 170 2.96 -9.87 6.12
N GLU A 171 2.48 -9.60 7.33
CA GLU A 171 1.07 -9.27 7.54
C GLU A 171 0.74 -7.89 6.96
N GLY A 172 1.66 -6.94 7.00
CA GLY A 172 1.49 -5.60 6.44
C GLY A 172 1.41 -5.56 4.93
N VAL A 173 2.26 -6.33 4.25
CA VAL A 173 2.20 -6.49 2.80
C VAL A 173 0.94 -7.21 2.38
N MET A 174 0.60 -8.34 3.02
CA MET A 174 -0.64 -9.07 2.72
C MET A 174 -1.87 -8.17 2.90
N PHE A 175 -1.95 -7.43 4.00
CA PHE A 175 -3.02 -6.48 4.24
C PHE A 175 -3.09 -5.40 3.14
N SER A 176 -1.95 -4.80 2.80
CA SER A 176 -1.87 -3.80 1.73
C SER A 176 -2.36 -4.34 0.40
N PHE A 177 -1.91 -5.54 0.02
CA PHE A 177 -2.30 -6.20 -1.23
C PHE A 177 -3.80 -6.55 -1.27
N ILE A 178 -4.38 -7.00 -0.15
CA ILE A 178 -5.83 -7.24 -0.05
C ILE A 178 -6.61 -5.94 -0.31
N LEU A 179 -6.15 -4.82 0.24
CA LEU A 179 -6.79 -3.53 0.01
C LEU A 179 -6.64 -3.06 -1.43
N MET A 180 -5.44 -3.17 -2.02
CA MET A 180 -5.18 -2.82 -3.41
C MET A 180 -6.05 -3.65 -4.37
N ARG A 181 -6.08 -4.98 -4.19
CA ARG A 181 -6.90 -5.89 -5.02
C ARG A 181 -8.38 -5.53 -4.97
N LYS A 182 -8.92 -5.26 -3.78
CA LYS A 182 -10.32 -4.81 -3.64
C LYS A 182 -10.63 -3.57 -4.46
N ILE A 183 -9.67 -2.64 -4.55
CA ILE A 183 -9.82 -1.42 -5.34
C ILE A 183 -9.73 -1.74 -6.83
N MET A 184 -8.74 -2.54 -7.25
CA MET A 184 -8.58 -2.93 -8.65
C MET A 184 -9.76 -3.76 -9.18
N ASP A 185 -10.29 -4.69 -8.38
CA ASP A 185 -11.43 -5.52 -8.75
C ASP A 185 -12.68 -4.69 -9.12
N THR A 186 -12.86 -3.49 -8.54
CA THR A 186 -14.01 -2.62 -8.86
C THR A 186 -14.10 -2.28 -10.35
N GLN A 187 -12.96 -2.14 -11.02
CA GLN A 187 -12.91 -1.78 -12.44
C GLN A 187 -12.95 -3.00 -13.36
N VAL A 188 -12.53 -4.19 -12.89
CA VAL A 188 -12.60 -5.43 -13.69
C VAL A 188 -14.05 -5.82 -13.98
N PHE A 189 -14.95 -5.61 -13.02
CA PHE A 189 -16.38 -5.85 -13.24
C PHE A 189 -17.00 -4.87 -14.24
N GLU A 190 -16.55 -3.62 -14.26
CA GLU A 190 -17.01 -2.61 -15.24
C GLU A 190 -16.52 -2.92 -16.66
N LEU A 191 -15.31 -3.45 -16.81
CA LEU A 191 -14.76 -3.85 -18.12
C LEU A 191 -15.48 -5.06 -18.74
N LYS A 192 -16.08 -5.95 -17.92
CA LYS A 192 -16.84 -7.11 -18.42
C LYS A 192 -18.29 -6.79 -18.80
N GLN A 193 -18.80 -5.59 -18.49
CA GLN A 193 -20.19 -5.18 -18.75
C GLN A 193 -20.34 -4.22 -19.96
N LYS A 194 -19.30 -4.05 -20.78
CA LYS A 194 -19.35 -3.36 -22.07
C LYS A 194 -19.08 -4.34 -23.21
#